data_AF-A0A7R8H4V8-F1
#
_entry.id   AF-A0A7R8H4V8-F1
#
_cell.length_a   1.000
_cell.length_b   1.000
_cell.length_c   1.000
_cell.angle_alpha   90.00
_cell.angle_beta   90.00
_cell.angle_gamma   90.00
#
_symmetry.space_group_name_H-M   'P 1'
#
loop_
_entity.id
_entity.type
_entity.pdbx_description
1 polymer ?
#
loop_
_entity_poly.entity_id
_entity_poly.type
_entity_poly.pdbx_seq_one_letter_code
_entity_poly.pdbx_strand_id
1 'polypeptide(L)'
;MPSGCFSGESWVTTQLRGSVPIGDVESGDEVLSHCTDSKCYYSRIIHEGKHAWPEDFNYIQIRLENGQKLELSHTHFLMVFEDAFSDVVKYVWARDVHLFKYLPIIKNNRTSRSKVVQLIQKRGSQAFHNPITESGLITVNGVVASVYAVAPGFIYKSNEISGHEFAHFLYSIEGMDPITYFLTRRFEPVLYQMLGVQRGNSTYRIPGMYWLSLELAMDFFKPT
;
A
#
# COMPACT_ATOMS: atom_id res chain seq x y z
N MET A 1 0.42 13.19 8.71
CA MET A 1 1.00 13.58 7.40
C MET A 1 0.17 12.95 6.32
N PRO A 2 0.03 13.54 5.13
CA PRO A 2 -0.97 13.03 4.20
C PRO A 2 -0.56 11.66 3.69
N SER A 3 -1.35 10.66 4.08
CA SER A 3 -1.26 9.29 3.61
C SER A 3 -1.74 9.22 2.16
N GLY A 4 -1.37 8.17 1.44
CA GLY A 4 -1.72 8.01 0.04
C GLY A 4 -3.22 7.94 -0.07
N CYS A 5 -3.80 8.62 -1.05
CA CYS A 5 -5.24 8.62 -1.18
C CYS A 5 -5.65 8.33 -2.62
N PHE A 6 -6.82 7.74 -2.77
CA PHE A 6 -7.54 7.59 -4.03
C PHE A 6 -8.54 8.72 -4.20
N SER A 7 -8.80 9.08 -5.45
CA SER A 7 -9.83 10.04 -5.85
C SER A 7 -11.23 9.58 -5.41
N GLY A 8 -12.08 10.50 -4.96
CA GLY A 8 -13.47 10.23 -4.56
C GLY A 8 -14.39 9.74 -5.68
N GLU A 9 -14.01 9.98 -6.95
CA GLU A 9 -14.67 9.38 -8.12
C GLU A 9 -14.33 7.88 -8.28
N SER A 10 -13.43 7.34 -7.47
CA SER A 10 -13.05 5.93 -7.54
C SER A 10 -14.10 5.05 -6.88
N TRP A 11 -14.15 3.79 -7.30
CA TRP A 11 -15.04 2.78 -6.74
C TRP A 11 -14.25 1.54 -6.32
N VAL A 12 -14.83 0.78 -5.39
CA VAL A 12 -14.32 -0.50 -4.90
C VAL A 12 -15.43 -1.54 -4.97
N THR A 13 -15.07 -2.82 -5.07
CA THR A 13 -16.03 -3.91 -4.98
C THR A 13 -16.09 -4.40 -3.53
N THR A 14 -17.25 -4.32 -2.90
CA THR A 14 -17.52 -4.94 -1.60
C THR A 14 -18.09 -6.35 -1.77
N GLN A 15 -17.90 -7.20 -0.77
CA GLN A 15 -18.41 -8.58 -0.79
C GLN A 15 -19.94 -8.66 -0.80
N LEU A 16 -20.61 -7.74 -0.10
CA LEU A 16 -22.07 -7.78 0.10
C LEU A 16 -22.83 -6.80 -0.80
N ARG A 17 -22.28 -5.62 -1.08
CA ARG A 17 -22.97 -4.54 -1.80
C ARG A 17 -22.58 -4.44 -3.27
N GLY A 18 -21.56 -5.20 -3.70
CA GLY A 18 -20.99 -5.06 -5.04
C GLY A 18 -20.18 -3.77 -5.18
N SER A 19 -20.19 -3.15 -6.35
CA SER A 19 -19.43 -1.93 -6.62
C SER A 19 -20.04 -0.73 -5.91
N VAL A 20 -19.23 -0.03 -5.10
CA VAL A 20 -19.63 1.18 -4.37
C VAL A 20 -18.58 2.28 -4.54
N PRO A 21 -18.97 3.56 -4.50
CA PRO A 21 -18.01 4.66 -4.43
C PRO A 21 -17.08 4.50 -3.23
N ILE A 22 -15.80 4.82 -3.39
CA ILE A 22 -14.81 4.65 -2.33
C ILE A 22 -15.10 5.53 -1.10
N GLY A 23 -15.83 6.62 -1.28
CA GLY A 23 -16.26 7.50 -0.20
C GLY A 23 -17.38 6.94 0.69
N ASP A 24 -18.09 5.92 0.20
CA ASP A 24 -19.24 5.27 0.84
C ASP A 24 -18.86 3.95 1.53
N VAL A 25 -17.56 3.74 1.67
CA VAL A 25 -16.98 2.59 2.33
C VAL A 25 -16.81 2.89 3.81
N GLU A 26 -17.15 1.91 4.65
CA GLU A 26 -17.17 2.05 6.10
C GLU A 26 -16.24 1.03 6.78
N SER A 27 -15.76 1.35 7.98
CA SER A 27 -15.07 0.38 8.82
C SER A 27 -15.93 -0.86 9.03
N GLY A 28 -15.36 -2.04 8.77
CA GLY A 28 -16.07 -3.31 8.78
C GLY A 28 -16.49 -3.84 7.41
N ASP A 29 -16.55 -2.99 6.38
CA ASP A 29 -16.78 -3.48 5.01
C ASP A 29 -15.67 -4.42 4.57
N GLU A 30 -16.05 -5.53 3.93
CA GLU A 30 -15.13 -6.44 3.25
C GLU A 30 -15.01 -6.02 1.78
N VAL A 31 -13.84 -5.50 1.39
CA VAL A 31 -13.56 -5.03 0.03
C VAL A 31 -12.64 -5.99 -0.71
N LEU A 32 -12.83 -6.08 -2.03
CA LEU A 32 -12.02 -6.93 -2.90
C LEU A 32 -10.56 -6.50 -2.82
N SER A 33 -9.72 -7.43 -2.41
CA SER A 33 -8.27 -7.23 -2.30
C SER A 33 -7.59 -7.70 -3.57
N HIS A 34 -7.69 -8.99 -3.88
CA HIS A 34 -7.12 -9.61 -5.08
C HIS A 34 -7.83 -10.93 -5.40
N CYS A 35 -7.55 -11.53 -6.55
CA CYS A 35 -8.06 -12.88 -6.90
C CYS A 35 -6.93 -13.82 -7.36
N THR A 36 -7.04 -15.10 -7.02
CA THR A 36 -6.26 -16.18 -7.64
C THR A 36 -7.11 -16.88 -8.71
N ASP A 37 -6.59 -17.91 -9.37
CA ASP A 37 -7.34 -18.70 -10.35
C ASP A 37 -8.60 -19.38 -9.78
N SER A 38 -8.63 -19.60 -8.46
CA SER A 38 -9.68 -20.35 -7.77
C SER A 38 -10.58 -19.51 -6.88
N LYS A 39 -10.13 -18.32 -6.42
CA LYS A 39 -10.85 -17.56 -5.41
C LYS A 39 -10.50 -16.07 -5.42
N CYS A 40 -11.49 -15.23 -5.19
CA CYS A 40 -11.28 -13.82 -4.83
C CYS A 40 -11.24 -13.65 -3.30
N TYR A 41 -10.28 -12.85 -2.85
CA TYR A 41 -10.06 -12.54 -1.45
C TYR A 41 -10.57 -11.14 -1.16
N TYR A 42 -11.40 -11.04 -0.12
CA TYR A 42 -11.87 -9.79 0.43
C TYR A 42 -11.13 -9.51 1.73
N SER A 43 -10.96 -8.23 2.03
CA SER A 43 -10.20 -7.75 3.18
C SER A 43 -11.05 -6.71 3.91
N ARG A 44 -11.15 -6.87 5.22
CA ARG A 44 -11.93 -5.97 6.06
C ARG A 44 -11.25 -4.61 6.15
N ILE A 45 -12.05 -3.55 6.10
CA ILE A 45 -11.58 -2.19 6.38
C ILE A 45 -11.53 -1.95 7.87
N ILE A 46 -10.37 -1.50 8.32
CA ILE A 46 -10.07 -1.24 9.73
C ILE A 46 -10.02 0.25 10.05
N HIS A 47 -9.87 1.09 9.03
CA HIS A 47 -9.85 2.53 9.18
C HIS A 47 -10.17 3.25 7.87
N GLU A 48 -11.04 4.25 7.93
CA GLU A 48 -11.34 5.15 6.83
C GLU A 48 -10.70 6.53 7.05
N GLY A 49 -9.63 6.83 6.31
CA GLY A 49 -9.08 8.17 6.26
C GLY A 49 -9.80 9.01 5.22
N LYS A 50 -10.44 10.12 5.61
CA LYS A 50 -10.99 11.13 4.67
C LYS A 50 -10.16 12.40 4.77
N HIS A 51 -9.58 12.83 3.64
CA HIS A 51 -8.78 14.05 3.59
C HIS A 51 -9.43 15.03 2.62
N ALA A 52 -9.82 16.19 3.15
CA ALA A 52 -10.12 17.36 2.33
C ALA A 52 -8.78 18.01 1.95
N TRP A 53 -8.46 17.97 0.66
CA TRP A 53 -7.25 18.59 0.15
C TRP A 53 -7.55 19.99 -0.39
N PRO A 54 -6.56 20.90 -0.34
CA PRO A 54 -6.71 22.23 -0.92
C PRO A 54 -6.93 22.16 -2.44
N GLU A 55 -7.50 23.22 -3.00
CA GLU A 55 -7.94 23.30 -4.41
C GLU A 55 -6.82 23.08 -5.44
N ASP A 56 -5.57 23.18 -5.02
CA ASP A 56 -4.37 23.07 -5.84
C ASP A 56 -3.59 21.74 -5.62
N PHE A 57 -4.20 20.75 -4.97
CA PHE A 57 -3.56 19.47 -4.74
C PHE A 57 -3.21 18.76 -6.05
N ASN A 58 -1.96 18.32 -6.16
CA ASN A 58 -1.49 17.60 -7.33
C ASN A 58 -1.71 16.11 -7.16
N TYR A 59 -2.28 15.48 -8.18
CA TYR A 59 -2.51 14.04 -8.23
C TYR A 59 -2.20 13.52 -9.64
N ILE A 60 -2.13 12.20 -9.77
CA ILE A 60 -1.85 11.54 -11.05
C ILE A 60 -3.03 10.67 -11.46
N GLN A 61 -3.38 10.75 -12.73
CA GLN A 61 -4.25 9.77 -13.39
C GLN A 61 -3.37 8.83 -14.21
N ILE A 62 -3.46 7.53 -13.91
CA ILE A 62 -2.82 6.46 -14.66
C ILE A 62 -3.89 5.79 -15.52
N ARG A 63 -3.66 5.70 -16.84
CA ARG A 63 -4.55 4.95 -17.75
C ARG A 63 -3.88 3.68 -18.22
N LEU A 64 -4.66 2.63 -18.27
CA LEU A 64 -4.24 1.29 -18.66
C LEU A 64 -4.77 0.95 -20.06
N GLU A 65 -4.09 0.04 -20.76
CA GLU A 65 -4.42 -0.35 -22.14
C GLU A 65 -5.83 -0.94 -22.29
N ASN A 66 -6.39 -1.50 -21.22
CA ASN A 66 -7.74 -2.05 -21.19
C ASN A 66 -8.84 -1.00 -20.91
N GLY A 67 -8.48 0.29 -20.87
CA GLY A 67 -9.39 1.41 -20.63
C GLY A 67 -9.62 1.76 -19.16
N GLN A 68 -9.11 0.96 -18.21
CA GLN A 68 -9.19 1.31 -16.79
C GLN A 68 -8.33 2.54 -16.48
N LYS A 69 -8.77 3.31 -15.48
CA LYS A 69 -8.06 4.47 -14.97
C LYS A 69 -7.99 4.43 -13.45
N LEU A 70 -6.87 4.87 -12.91
CA LEU A 70 -6.66 5.01 -11.47
C LEU A 70 -6.21 6.45 -11.19
N GLU A 71 -6.87 7.13 -10.25
CA GLU A 71 -6.55 8.49 -9.83
C GLU A 71 -6.17 8.51 -8.36
N LEU A 72 -4.96 8.98 -8.07
CA LEU A 72 -4.38 8.88 -6.73
C LEU A 72 -3.29 9.93 -6.49
N SER A 73 -2.92 10.11 -5.23
CA SER A 73 -1.82 11.00 -4.85
C SER A 73 -0.46 10.48 -5.35
N HIS A 74 0.49 11.40 -5.55
CA HIS A 74 1.83 11.06 -6.06
C HIS A 74 2.63 10.09 -5.20
N THR A 75 2.38 10.08 -3.88
CA THR A 75 3.13 9.29 -2.90
C THR A 75 2.51 7.93 -2.61
N HIS A 76 1.35 7.63 -3.18
CA HIS A 76 0.67 6.35 -2.99
C HIS A 76 1.50 5.20 -3.60
N PHE A 77 1.60 4.06 -2.90
CA PHE A 77 2.33 2.91 -3.42
C PHE A 77 1.52 2.09 -4.41
N LEU A 78 2.15 1.76 -5.53
CA LEU A 78 1.61 0.85 -6.53
C LEU A 78 2.55 -0.34 -6.73
N MET A 79 1.95 -1.51 -6.88
CA MET A 79 2.62 -2.70 -7.38
C MET A 79 2.82 -2.56 -8.88
N VAL A 80 4.07 -2.64 -9.31
CA VAL A 80 4.46 -2.52 -10.71
C VAL A 80 5.28 -3.74 -11.11
N PHE A 81 4.93 -4.30 -12.26
CA PHE A 81 5.67 -5.37 -12.92
C PHE A 81 6.43 -4.81 -14.13
N GLU A 82 7.64 -5.32 -14.35
CA GLU A 82 8.50 -4.90 -15.45
C GLU A 82 7.92 -5.27 -16.82
N ASP A 83 7.27 -6.43 -16.90
CA ASP A 83 6.60 -6.95 -18.08
C ASP A 83 5.35 -7.79 -17.73
N ALA A 84 4.62 -8.25 -18.75
CA ALA A 84 3.37 -8.98 -18.59
C ALA A 84 3.51 -10.36 -17.91
N PHE A 85 4.70 -10.94 -17.87
CA PHE A 85 4.96 -12.30 -17.38
C PHE A 85 5.93 -12.35 -16.19
N SER A 86 6.58 -11.25 -15.85
CA SER A 86 7.54 -11.16 -14.75
C SER A 86 6.89 -11.44 -13.39
N ASP A 87 7.40 -12.37 -12.60
CA ASP A 87 6.91 -12.59 -11.23
C ASP A 87 7.49 -11.61 -10.21
N VAL A 88 8.40 -10.73 -10.65
CA VAL A 88 9.01 -9.71 -9.80
C VAL A 88 8.08 -8.51 -9.70
N VAL A 89 7.49 -8.34 -8.52
CA VAL A 89 6.73 -7.14 -8.17
C VAL A 89 7.64 -6.10 -7.51
N LYS A 90 7.51 -4.85 -7.95
CA LYS A 90 8.13 -3.69 -7.29
C LYS A 90 7.05 -2.79 -6.72
N TYR A 91 7.29 -2.25 -5.52
CA TYR A 91 6.46 -1.20 -4.96
C TYR A 91 7.10 0.15 -5.27
N VAL A 92 6.41 0.99 -6.03
CA VAL A 92 6.90 2.33 -6.41
C VAL A 92 5.85 3.37 -6.06
N TRP A 93 6.28 4.61 -5.85
CA TRP A 93 5.35 5.72 -5.75
C TRP A 93 4.66 5.96 -7.08
N ALA A 94 3.41 6.43 -7.02
CA ALA A 94 2.63 6.73 -8.21
C ALA A 94 3.32 7.70 -9.18
N ARG A 95 4.07 8.67 -8.65
CA ARG A 95 4.89 9.59 -9.46
C ARG A 95 6.07 8.94 -10.20
N ASP A 96 6.51 7.77 -9.75
CA ASP A 96 7.64 7.02 -10.30
C ASP A 96 7.18 5.85 -11.19
N VAL A 97 5.87 5.72 -11.43
CA VAL A 97 5.34 4.78 -12.43
C VAL A 97 5.73 5.27 -13.81
N HIS A 98 6.21 4.36 -14.66
CA HIS A 98 6.61 4.64 -16.03
C HIS A 98 5.65 4.01 -17.03
N LEU A 99 5.60 4.58 -18.24
CA LEU A 99 4.88 4.00 -19.37
C LEU A 99 5.40 2.59 -19.69
N PHE A 100 4.52 1.77 -20.24
CA PHE A 100 4.79 0.39 -20.65
C PHE A 100 5.13 -0.59 -19.52
N LYS A 101 5.03 -0.16 -18.26
CA LYS A 101 5.00 -1.05 -17.10
C LYS A 101 3.59 -1.60 -16.88
N TYR A 102 3.47 -2.59 -16.02
CA TYR A 102 2.21 -3.29 -15.81
C TYR A 102 1.71 -3.14 -14.38
N LEU A 103 0.42 -2.87 -14.22
CA LEU A 103 -0.26 -2.89 -12.93
C LEU A 103 -1.12 -4.16 -12.80
N PRO A 104 -1.24 -4.74 -11.61
CA PRO A 104 -2.17 -5.83 -11.36
C PRO A 104 -3.62 -5.34 -11.44
N ILE A 105 -4.46 -6.09 -12.13
CA ILE A 105 -5.87 -5.78 -12.32
C ILE A 105 -6.73 -7.00 -12.04
N ILE A 106 -8.01 -6.80 -11.77
CA ILE A 106 -8.99 -7.89 -11.72
C ILE A 106 -9.68 -8.01 -13.08
N LYS A 107 -9.52 -9.16 -13.73
CA LYS A 107 -10.17 -9.49 -15.00
C LYS A 107 -10.74 -10.90 -14.90
N ASN A 108 -12.05 -11.05 -15.16
CA ASN A 108 -12.76 -12.33 -15.10
C ASN A 108 -12.53 -13.08 -13.76
N ASN A 109 -12.63 -12.37 -12.63
CA ASN A 109 -12.38 -12.90 -11.28
C ASN A 109 -10.98 -13.50 -11.07
N ARG A 110 -9.98 -13.00 -11.80
CA ARG A 110 -8.57 -13.39 -11.65
C ARG A 110 -7.70 -12.15 -11.63
N THR A 111 -6.61 -12.19 -10.86
CA THR A 111 -5.57 -11.17 -10.98
C THR A 111 -4.84 -11.37 -12.30
N SER A 112 -4.87 -10.34 -13.13
CA SER A 112 -4.14 -10.25 -14.40
C SER A 112 -3.30 -8.98 -14.38
N ARG A 113 -2.77 -8.59 -15.54
CA ARG A 113 -1.94 -7.41 -15.68
C ARG A 113 -2.41 -6.57 -16.85
N SER A 114 -2.29 -5.26 -16.70
CA SER A 114 -2.58 -4.33 -17.78
C SER A 114 -1.50 -3.28 -17.87
N LYS A 115 -1.06 -3.01 -19.10
CA LYS A 115 0.01 -2.06 -19.38
C LYS A 115 -0.43 -0.63 -19.14
N VAL A 116 0.44 0.17 -18.53
CA VAL A 116 0.31 1.62 -18.40
C VAL A 116 0.57 2.27 -19.76
N VAL A 117 -0.42 3.00 -20.27
CA VAL A 117 -0.37 3.65 -21.59
C VAL A 117 -0.40 5.17 -21.51
N GLN A 118 -0.82 5.74 -20.37
CA GLN A 118 -0.82 7.18 -20.17
C GLN A 118 -0.65 7.55 -18.70
N LEU A 119 0.10 8.61 -18.46
CA LEU A 119 0.29 9.25 -17.16
C LEU A 119 -0.08 10.72 -17.32
N ILE A 120 -1.07 11.19 -16.55
CA ILE A 120 -1.58 12.56 -16.64
C ILE A 120 -1.46 13.21 -15.27
N GLN A 121 -0.71 14.31 -15.20
CA GLN A 121 -0.66 15.15 -14.01
C GLN A 121 -1.92 16.00 -13.95
N LYS A 122 -2.62 15.98 -12.81
CA LYS A 122 -3.84 16.74 -12.59
C LYS A 122 -3.70 17.60 -11.33
N ARG A 123 -4.44 18.71 -11.31
CA ARG A 123 -4.63 19.58 -10.16
C ARG A 123 -6.12 19.76 -9.91
N GLY A 124 -6.53 19.86 -8.66
CA GLY A 124 -7.89 20.23 -8.31
C GLY A 124 -8.30 19.87 -6.89
N SER A 125 -9.43 20.43 -6.47
CA SER A 125 -10.19 20.06 -5.28
C SER A 125 -11.06 18.85 -5.58
N GLN A 126 -10.53 17.65 -5.30
CA GLN A 126 -11.36 16.45 -5.20
C GLN A 126 -11.29 15.89 -3.79
N ALA A 127 -12.37 15.26 -3.33
CA ALA A 127 -12.31 14.45 -2.12
C ALA A 127 -11.36 13.28 -2.35
N PHE A 128 -10.53 12.98 -1.35
CA PHE A 128 -9.57 11.88 -1.42
C PHE A 128 -9.76 10.98 -0.20
N HIS A 129 -9.74 9.68 -0.46
CA HIS A 129 -10.04 8.64 0.50
C HIS A 129 -8.84 7.70 0.67
N ASN A 130 -8.56 7.33 1.91
CA ASN A 130 -7.51 6.42 2.29
C ASN A 130 -8.09 5.28 3.16
N PRO A 131 -8.82 4.33 2.55
CA PRO A 131 -9.27 3.14 3.28
C PRO A 131 -8.07 2.24 3.58
N ILE A 132 -7.91 1.86 4.84
CA ILE A 132 -6.91 0.88 5.29
C ILE A 132 -7.61 -0.46 5.49
N THR A 133 -7.06 -1.50 4.88
CA THR A 133 -7.55 -2.88 4.98
C THR A 133 -6.58 -3.75 5.80
N GLU A 134 -7.08 -4.81 6.41
CA GLU A 134 -6.25 -5.76 7.20
C GLU A 134 -5.12 -6.37 6.37
N SER A 135 -5.38 -6.70 5.10
CA SER A 135 -4.39 -7.26 4.19
C SER A 135 -3.38 -6.25 3.65
N GLY A 136 -3.61 -4.95 3.84
CA GLY A 136 -2.81 -3.88 3.23
C GLY A 136 -3.02 -3.70 1.72
N LEU A 137 -4.00 -4.39 1.13
CA LEU A 137 -4.29 -4.39 -0.30
C LEU A 137 -5.77 -4.10 -0.55
N ILE A 138 -6.05 -3.35 -1.61
CA ILE A 138 -7.40 -3.00 -2.06
C ILE A 138 -7.46 -2.94 -3.58
N THR A 139 -8.59 -3.38 -4.16
CA THR A 139 -8.88 -3.21 -5.59
C THR A 139 -9.72 -1.95 -5.80
N VAL A 140 -9.14 -0.95 -6.48
CA VAL A 140 -9.78 0.33 -6.79
C VAL A 140 -9.91 0.48 -8.30
N ASN A 141 -11.11 0.76 -8.80
CA ASN A 141 -11.43 0.80 -10.23
C ASN A 141 -11.01 -0.48 -10.98
N GLY A 142 -10.98 -1.62 -10.28
CA GLY A 142 -10.50 -2.91 -10.78
C GLY A 142 -8.98 -3.03 -10.91
N VAL A 143 -8.20 -2.11 -10.35
CA VAL A 143 -6.73 -2.17 -10.24
C VAL A 143 -6.36 -2.51 -8.81
N VAL A 144 -5.50 -3.51 -8.61
CA VAL A 144 -5.03 -3.90 -7.28
C VAL A 144 -3.94 -2.93 -6.84
N ALA A 145 -4.10 -2.33 -5.66
CA ALA A 145 -3.20 -1.32 -5.11
C ALA A 145 -2.90 -1.62 -3.63
N SER A 146 -1.81 -1.02 -3.13
CA SER A 146 -1.56 -0.95 -1.70
C SER A 146 -2.55 0.01 -1.04
N VAL A 147 -2.78 -0.11 0.26
CA VAL A 147 -3.48 0.91 1.07
C VAL A 147 -2.53 1.94 1.68
N TYR A 148 -1.21 1.82 1.43
CA TYR A 148 -0.20 2.62 2.10
C TYR A 148 0.42 3.71 1.23
N ALA A 149 0.92 4.75 1.90
CA ALA A 149 1.93 5.66 1.37
C ALA A 149 2.91 6.09 2.45
N VAL A 150 4.08 6.57 2.01
CA VAL A 150 5.05 7.21 2.89
C VAL A 150 4.77 8.71 2.98
N ALA A 151 4.81 9.21 4.20
CA ALA A 151 4.77 10.64 4.48
C ALA A 151 6.05 11.35 3.97
N PRO A 152 5.95 12.53 3.33
CA PRO A 152 7.12 13.29 2.89
C PRO A 152 8.04 13.61 4.08
N GLY A 153 9.30 13.13 4.04
CA GLY A 153 10.30 13.33 5.10
C GLY A 153 11.00 12.05 5.55
N PHE A 154 10.41 10.89 5.29
CA PHE A 154 11.06 9.59 5.46
C PHE A 154 11.69 9.14 4.13
N ILE A 155 13.00 9.31 4.00
CA ILE A 155 13.78 8.76 2.88
C ILE A 155 14.28 7.37 3.29
N TYR A 156 13.63 6.31 2.84
CA TYR A 156 14.14 4.95 3.01
C TYR A 156 15.24 4.71 1.96
N LYS A 157 16.50 4.91 2.35
CA LYS A 157 17.68 4.45 1.60
C LYS A 157 18.02 3.02 2.04
N SER A 158 17.18 2.06 1.70
CA SER A 158 17.57 0.66 1.71
C SER A 158 16.94 0.01 0.49
N ASN A 159 17.77 -0.38 -0.46
CA ASN A 159 17.34 -1.04 -1.71
C ASN A 159 16.75 -2.44 -1.50
N GLU A 160 16.46 -2.85 -0.26
CA GLU A 160 16.06 -4.22 0.09
C GLU A 160 14.80 -4.31 0.97
N ILE A 161 14.37 -3.25 1.66
CA ILE A 161 13.07 -3.22 2.36
C ILE A 161 12.21 -2.20 1.63
N SER A 162 11.14 -2.66 0.99
CA SER A 162 10.21 -1.77 0.32
C SER A 162 9.59 -0.84 1.37
N GLY A 163 9.48 0.47 1.11
CA GLY A 163 8.78 1.38 2.03
C GLY A 163 7.33 0.95 2.32
N HIS A 164 6.81 0.02 1.52
CA HIS A 164 5.57 -0.73 1.72
C HIS A 164 5.63 -1.69 2.92
N GLU A 165 6.64 -2.57 3.01
CA GLU A 165 6.82 -3.49 4.15
C GLU A 165 7.03 -2.73 5.47
N PHE A 166 7.75 -1.60 5.40
CA PHE A 166 7.91 -0.74 6.57
C PHE A 166 6.62 -0.01 6.95
N ALA A 167 5.80 0.41 5.98
CA ALA A 167 4.47 0.97 6.27
C ALA A 167 3.58 -0.08 6.95
N HIS A 168 3.56 -1.32 6.44
CA HIS A 168 2.88 -2.44 7.12
C HIS A 168 3.36 -2.63 8.56
N PHE A 169 4.67 -2.54 8.80
CA PHE A 169 5.26 -2.64 10.14
C PHE A 169 4.84 -1.47 11.05
N LEU A 170 4.88 -0.22 10.57
CA LEU A 170 4.47 0.93 11.37
C LEU A 170 2.99 0.88 11.76
N TYR A 171 2.10 0.55 10.81
CA TYR A 171 0.67 0.45 11.09
C TYR A 171 0.32 -0.76 11.96
N SER A 172 1.10 -1.85 11.90
CA SER A 172 0.92 -2.96 12.84
C SER A 172 1.29 -2.57 14.27
N ILE A 173 2.25 -1.65 14.46
CA ILE A 173 2.60 -1.09 15.78
C ILE A 173 1.53 -0.14 16.31
N GLU A 174 0.96 0.72 15.46
CA GLU A 174 -0.09 1.66 15.87
C GLU A 174 -1.40 0.97 16.28
N GLY A 175 -1.62 -0.26 15.80
CA GLY A 175 -2.72 -1.13 16.25
C GLY A 175 -2.43 -1.97 17.51
N MET A 176 -1.25 -1.86 18.12
CA MET A 176 -0.87 -2.64 19.31
C MET A 176 -1.50 -2.07 20.59
N ASP A 177 -1.65 -2.93 21.60
CA ASP A 177 -2.04 -2.50 22.93
C ASP A 177 -1.00 -1.49 23.51
N PRO A 178 -1.40 -0.64 24.47
CA PRO A 178 -0.56 0.47 24.94
C PRO A 178 0.80 0.05 25.52
N ILE A 179 0.91 -1.14 26.09
CA ILE A 179 2.16 -1.64 26.70
C ILE A 179 3.11 -2.09 25.60
N THR A 180 2.60 -2.86 24.63
CA THR A 180 3.37 -3.29 23.46
C THR A 180 3.78 -2.08 22.60
N TYR A 181 2.89 -1.10 22.43
CA TYR A 181 3.20 0.18 21.79
C TYR A 181 4.35 0.92 22.50
N PHE A 182 4.29 1.04 23.83
CA PHE A 182 5.30 1.73 24.63
C PHE A 182 6.66 1.04 24.58
N LEU A 183 6.68 -0.29 24.68
CA LEU A 183 7.90 -1.08 24.56
C LEU A 183 8.50 -0.94 23.16
N THR A 184 7.68 -1.04 22.11
CA THR A 184 8.16 -0.93 20.73
C THR A 184 8.73 0.46 20.42
N ARG A 185 8.09 1.54 20.90
CA ARG A 185 8.59 2.92 20.82
C ARG A 185 9.89 3.15 21.62
N ARG A 186 10.05 2.47 22.75
CA ARG A 186 11.25 2.62 23.59
C ARG A 186 12.46 1.91 22.99
N PHE A 187 12.25 0.87 22.19
CA PHE A 187 13.31 0.11 21.52
C PHE A 187 13.42 0.39 20.02
N GLU A 188 12.58 1.26 19.46
CA GLU A 188 12.66 1.80 18.09
C GLU A 188 14.10 2.13 17.66
N PRO A 189 14.93 2.85 18.47
CA PRO A 189 16.31 3.17 18.11
C PRO A 189 17.21 1.95 17.92
N VAL A 190 16.97 0.88 18.69
CA VAL A 190 17.72 -0.38 18.62
C VAL A 190 17.26 -1.20 17.41
N LEU A 191 15.97 -1.14 17.07
CA LEU A 191 15.41 -1.78 15.89
C LEU A 191 15.90 -1.12 14.59
N TYR A 192 16.01 0.21 14.54
CA TYR A 192 16.68 0.91 13.43
C TYR A 192 18.14 0.45 13.25
N GLN A 193 18.84 0.19 14.35
CA GLN A 193 20.21 -0.35 14.34
C GLN A 193 20.27 -1.81 13.86
N MET A 194 19.33 -2.66 14.28
CA MET A 194 19.25 -4.08 13.88
C MET A 194 18.78 -4.29 12.44
N LEU A 195 17.91 -3.41 11.91
CA LEU A 195 17.44 -3.41 10.52
C LEU A 195 18.41 -2.70 9.56
N GLY A 196 19.59 -2.28 10.02
CA GLY A 196 20.60 -1.62 9.18
C GLY A 196 20.23 -0.20 8.73
N VAL A 197 19.24 0.44 9.36
CA VAL A 197 18.88 1.84 9.09
C VAL A 197 19.88 2.74 9.83
N GLN A 198 21.05 2.97 9.21
CA GLN A 198 22.00 3.97 9.66
C GLN A 198 21.87 5.29 8.89
N ARG A 199 22.01 6.39 9.63
CA ARG A 199 22.22 7.73 9.08
C ARG A 199 23.64 7.79 8.50
N GLY A 200 23.81 7.24 7.30
CA GLY A 200 25.07 7.28 6.54
C GLY A 200 25.80 5.95 6.44
N ASN A 201 26.03 5.54 5.19
CA ASN A 201 26.97 4.54 4.67
C ASN A 201 27.23 3.26 5.49
N SER A 202 26.54 2.17 5.14
CA SER A 202 27.15 0.89 4.71
C SER A 202 26.07 -0.17 4.47
N THR A 203 26.24 -1.00 3.43
CA THR A 203 25.33 -2.08 3.02
C THR A 203 25.64 -3.40 3.74
N TYR A 204 24.60 -4.10 4.19
CA TYR A 204 24.65 -5.54 4.53
C TYR A 204 23.45 -6.26 3.93
N ARG A 205 23.67 -7.51 3.50
CA ARG A 205 22.74 -8.38 2.78
C ARG A 205 22.19 -9.43 3.76
N ILE A 206 20.87 -9.60 3.85
CA ILE A 206 20.25 -10.69 4.64
C ILE A 206 19.34 -11.52 3.71
N PRO A 207 19.59 -12.82 3.51
CA PRO A 207 18.72 -13.66 2.69
C PRO A 207 17.58 -14.26 3.52
N GLY A 208 16.34 -14.03 3.06
CA GLY A 208 15.16 -14.83 3.39
C GLY A 208 14.53 -14.56 4.75
N MET A 209 13.42 -13.82 4.77
CA MET A 209 12.51 -13.79 5.91
C MET A 209 11.07 -13.58 5.43
N TYR A 210 10.44 -14.68 5.03
CA TYR A 210 9.01 -14.84 5.26
C TYR A 210 8.86 -15.40 6.68
N TRP A 211 7.92 -14.84 7.45
CA TRP A 211 7.60 -15.20 8.84
C TRP A 211 8.61 -14.74 9.91
N LEU A 212 8.57 -13.46 10.27
CA LEU A 212 8.80 -13.06 11.67
C LEU A 212 7.45 -12.65 12.27
N SER A 213 6.67 -13.66 12.66
CA SER A 213 5.66 -13.50 13.70
C SER A 213 6.36 -13.08 15.01
N LEU A 214 5.62 -12.40 15.89
CA LEU A 214 6.01 -11.91 17.23
C LEU A 214 6.83 -12.88 18.12
N GLU A 215 6.98 -14.16 17.76
CA GLU A 215 7.68 -15.18 18.56
C GLU A 215 9.16 -14.88 18.74
N LEU A 216 9.86 -14.34 17.74
CA LEU A 216 11.28 -13.99 17.86
C LEU A 216 11.51 -12.81 18.82
N ALA A 217 10.50 -11.94 18.99
CA ALA A 217 10.55 -10.87 19.97
C ALA A 217 10.28 -11.37 21.39
N MET A 218 9.64 -12.54 21.59
CA MET A 218 9.36 -13.07 22.94
C MET A 218 10.40 -14.08 23.42
N ASP A 219 11.01 -14.88 22.54
CA ASP A 219 12.02 -15.87 22.95
C ASP A 219 13.35 -15.23 23.39
N PHE A 220 13.62 -13.97 23.01
CA PHE A 220 14.77 -13.20 23.52
C PHE A 220 14.61 -12.74 24.99
N PHE A 221 13.43 -12.89 25.60
CA PHE A 221 13.14 -12.41 26.96
C PHE A 221 12.79 -13.52 27.96
N LYS A 222 13.17 -14.78 27.72
CA LYS A 222 13.15 -15.77 28.81
C LYS A 222 14.23 -15.41 29.83
N PRO A 223 13.88 -15.19 31.11
CA PRO A 223 14.87 -14.91 32.14
C PRO A 223 15.71 -16.17 32.36
N THR A 224 17.02 -16.06 32.18
CA THR A 224 18.00 -16.95 32.84
C THR A 224 18.32 -16.40 34.22
#